data_AF-J9E013-F1
#
_entry.id   AF-J9E013-F1
#
_cell.length_a   1.000
_cell.length_b   1.000
_cell.length_c   1.000
_cell.angle_alpha   90.00
_cell.angle_beta   90.00
_cell.angle_gamma   90.00
#
_symmetry.space_group_name_H-M   'P 1'
#
loop_
_entity.id
_entity.type
_entity.pdbx_description
1 polymer ?
#
loop_
_entity_poly.entity_id
_entity_poly.type
_entity_poly.pdbx_seq_one_letter_code
_entity_poly.pdbx_strand_id
1 'polypeptide(L)' 'MVTDNSALIGTSNWSADYFINTAGASVVIQQHNTTLDSEIILNLNEKIFMRDWNSTYASSLSEFDDRGYRMRNDTLVSKD' A
#
# COMPACT_ATOMS: atom_id res chain seq x y z
N MET A 1 3.37 5.24 -4.16
CA MET A 1 2.46 4.37 -4.93
C MET A 1 3.29 3.64 -5.97
N VAL A 2 3.01 2.38 -6.23
CA VAL A 2 3.70 1.60 -7.25
C VAL A 2 2.69 0.93 -8.17
N THR A 3 3.13 0.65 -9.38
CA THR A 3 2.47 -0.17 -10.40
C THR A 3 3.53 -1.10 -10.98
N ASP A 4 3.13 -1.99 -11.88
CA ASP A 4 4.06 -2.92 -12.52
C ASP A 4 5.20 -2.21 -13.28
N ASN A 5 4.97 -1.00 -13.81
CA ASN A 5 5.94 -0.30 -14.68
C ASN A 5 6.30 1.13 -14.24
N SER A 6 5.74 1.59 -13.12
CA SER A 6 5.80 2.98 -12.70
C SER A 6 5.76 3.12 -11.18
N ALA A 7 6.49 4.08 -10.63
CA ALA A 7 6.48 4.43 -9.23
C ALA A 7 6.32 5.94 -9.02
N LEU A 8 5.42 6.29 -8.11
CA LEU A 8 5.20 7.65 -7.63
C LEU A 8 5.73 7.77 -6.20
N ILE A 9 6.69 8.66 -6.00
CA ILE A 9 7.23 9.05 -4.70
C ILE A 9 6.84 10.50 -4.47
N GLY A 10 6.15 10.80 -3.37
CA GLY A 10 5.70 12.16 -3.09
C GLY A 10 5.58 12.43 -1.61
N THR A 11 5.36 13.70 -1.28
CA THR A 11 5.20 14.17 0.11
C THR A 11 3.74 14.13 0.59
N SER A 12 2.80 13.90 -0.33
CA SER A 12 1.36 13.97 -0.08
C SER A 12 0.81 12.69 0.54
N ASN A 13 -0.07 12.85 1.53
CA ASN A 13 -0.98 11.78 1.93
C ASN A 13 -2.20 11.75 0.98
N TRP A 14 -3.11 10.78 1.16
CA TRP A 14 -4.29 10.61 0.29
C TRP A 14 -5.58 11.12 0.93
N SER A 15 -5.46 12.04 1.88
CA SER A 15 -6.59 12.68 2.52
C SER A 15 -7.04 13.89 1.71
N ALA A 16 -8.35 14.10 1.60
CA ALA A 16 -8.92 15.17 0.80
C ALA A 16 -8.47 16.56 1.26
N ASP A 17 -8.29 16.76 2.56
CA ASP A 17 -7.85 18.02 3.17
C ASP A 17 -6.41 18.41 2.77
N TYR A 18 -5.55 17.44 2.47
CA TYR A 18 -4.18 17.68 2.03
C TYR A 18 -4.15 18.41 0.68
N PHE A 19 -5.08 18.07 -0.23
CA PHE A 19 -5.16 18.68 -1.55
C PHE A 19 -5.67 20.13 -1.56
N ILE A 20 -6.31 20.57 -0.48
CA ILE A 20 -6.89 21.92 -0.38
C ILE A 20 -5.89 22.89 0.24
N ASN A 21 -5.20 22.47 1.30
CA ASN A 21 -4.46 23.39 2.17
C ASN A 21 -2.93 23.25 2.09
N THR A 22 -2.41 22.22 1.40
CA THR A 22 -0.98 21.92 1.40
C THR A 22 -0.44 21.82 -0.02
N ALA A 23 0.73 22.44 -0.27
CA ALA A 23 1.48 22.21 -1.50
C ALA A 23 2.30 20.93 -1.37
N GLY A 24 2.09 19.98 -2.29
CA GLY A 24 2.85 18.74 -2.37
C GLY A 24 3.86 18.76 -3.52
N ALA A 25 4.89 17.92 -3.42
CA ALA A 25 5.80 17.64 -4.52
C ALA A 25 5.91 16.12 -4.72
N SER A 26 6.16 15.70 -5.96
CA SER A 26 6.33 14.29 -6.30
C SER A 26 7.23 14.07 -7.50
N VAL A 27 7.89 12.91 -7.53
CA VAL A 27 8.64 12.38 -8.65
C VAL A 27 7.94 11.12 -9.16
N VAL A 28 7.79 11.05 -10.49
CA VAL A 28 7.30 9.85 -11.19
C VAL A 28 8.48 9.21 -11.89
N ILE A 29 8.69 7.93 -11.65
CA ILE A 29 9.69 7.09 -12.31
C ILE A 29 8.90 6.09 -13.15
N GLN A 30 9.10 6.10 -14.46
CA GLN A 30 8.39 5.25 -15.41
C GLN A 30 9.41 4.48 -16.25
N GLN A 31 9.23 3.16 -16.36
CA GLN A 31 9.99 2.35 -17.30
C GLN A 31 9.61 2.73 -18.73
N HIS A 32 10.58 3.18 -19.53
CA HIS A 32 10.33 3.64 -20.91
C HIS A 32 10.26 2.48 -21.91
N ASN A 33 11.05 1.41 -21.70
CA ASN A 33 11.05 0.24 -22.57
C ASN A 33 10.63 -1.00 -21.77
N THR A 34 9.46 -1.56 -22.10
CA THR A 34 8.89 -2.74 -21.43
C THR A 34 9.66 -4.03 -21.69
N THR A 35 10.62 -4.04 -22.62
CA THR A 35 11.48 -5.23 -22.86
C THR A 35 12.70 -5.30 -21.94
N LEU A 36 13.04 -4.21 -21.24
CA LEU A 36 14.14 -4.18 -20.28
C LEU A 36 13.60 -3.76 -18.93
N ASP A 37 13.65 -4.65 -17.95
CA ASP A 37 13.15 -4.36 -16.61
C ASP A 37 13.90 -3.17 -15.99
N SER A 38 13.15 -2.22 -15.44
CA SER A 38 13.74 -1.13 -14.68
C SER A 38 14.13 -1.66 -13.30
N GLU A 39 15.44 -1.70 -13.00
CA GLU A 39 15.94 -2.12 -11.70
C GLU A 39 15.35 -1.28 -10.55
N ILE A 40 15.12 0.01 -10.77
CA ILE A 40 14.49 0.88 -9.77
C ILE A 40 13.05 0.44 -9.50
N ILE A 41 12.24 0.23 -10.54
CA ILE A 41 10.84 -0.20 -10.39
C ILE A 41 10.77 -1.59 -9.74
N LEU A 42 11.59 -2.53 -10.21
CA LEU A 42 11.70 -3.86 -9.62
C LEU A 42 12.04 -3.80 -8.14
N ASN A 43 13.04 -3.00 -7.73
CA ASN A 43 13.41 -2.89 -6.33
C ASN A 43 12.30 -2.24 -5.48
N LEU A 44 11.61 -1.23 -6.00
CA LEU A 44 10.49 -0.59 -5.30
C LEU A 44 9.31 -1.57 -5.12
N ASN A 45 9.01 -2.39 -6.13
CA ASN A 45 7.98 -3.42 -6.04
C ASN A 45 8.41 -4.59 -5.12
N GLU A 46 9.51 -5.26 -5.42
CA GLU A 46 9.87 -6.52 -4.79
C GLU A 46 10.50 -6.35 -3.40
N LYS A 47 11.34 -5.34 -3.19
CA LYS A 47 12.08 -5.19 -1.93
C LYS A 47 11.39 -4.28 -0.92
N ILE A 48 10.54 -3.36 -1.37
CA ILE A 48 9.85 -2.41 -0.49
C ILE A 48 8.37 -2.76 -0.41
N PHE A 49 7.64 -2.67 -1.52
CA PHE A 49 6.19 -2.91 -1.50
C PHE A 49 5.85 -4.32 -1.01
N MET A 50 6.43 -5.37 -1.60
CA MET A 50 6.13 -6.76 -1.21
C MET A 50 6.60 -7.11 0.20
N ARG A 51 7.70 -6.49 0.68
CA ARG A 51 8.15 -6.62 2.07
C ARG A 51 7.11 -6.08 3.05
N ASP A 52 6.57 -4.88 2.76
CA ASP A 52 5.61 -4.23 3.64
C ASP A 52 4.21 -4.86 3.53
N TRP A 53 3.82 -5.26 2.32
CA TRP A 53 2.53 -5.92 2.05
C TRP A 53 2.40 -7.28 2.75
N ASN A 54 3.46 -8.08 2.74
CA ASN A 54 3.48 -9.41 3.39
C ASN A 54 4.06 -9.38 4.81
N SER A 55 4.20 -8.19 5.40
CA SER A 55 4.73 -8.02 6.75
C SER A 55 3.82 -8.68 7.79
N THR A 56 4.39 -9.24 8.86
CA THR A 56 3.62 -9.74 10.01
C THR A 56 2.86 -8.64 10.76
N TYR A 57 3.19 -7.37 10.49
CA TYR A 57 2.51 -6.20 11.03
C TYR A 57 1.41 -5.67 10.10
N ALA A 58 1.29 -6.20 8.88
CA ALA A 58 0.17 -5.89 8.00
C ALA A 58 -1.07 -6.68 8.45
N SER A 59 -2.26 -6.10 8.29
CA SER A 59 -3.53 -6.76 8.58
C SER A 59 -4.52 -6.44 7.46
N SER A 60 -5.32 -7.42 7.07
CA SER A 60 -6.32 -7.20 6.03
C SER A 60 -7.40 -6.27 6.55
N LEU A 61 -7.86 -5.32 5.74
CA LEU A 61 -9.00 -4.46 6.09
C LEU A 61 -10.27 -5.29 6.34
N SER A 62 -10.39 -6.47 5.73
CA SER A 62 -11.50 -7.39 5.97
C SER A 62 -11.54 -7.97 7.38
N GLU A 63 -10.51 -7.75 8.20
CA GLU A 63 -10.48 -8.14 9.61
C GLU A 63 -11.10 -7.08 10.54
N PHE A 64 -11.50 -5.93 10.01
CA PHE A 64 -12.01 -4.79 10.79
C PHE A 64 -13.44 -4.43 10.37
N ASP A 65 -14.21 -3.91 11.34
CA ASP A 65 -15.50 -3.28 11.05
C ASP A 65 -15.33 -1.86 10.49
N ASP A 66 -16.45 -1.23 10.12
CA ASP A 66 -16.50 0.14 9.58
C ASP A 66 -16.06 1.22 10.58
N ARG A 67 -15.95 0.88 11.86
CA ARG A 67 -15.44 1.74 12.93
C ARG A 67 -13.96 1.48 13.22
N GLY A 68 -13.33 0.53 12.54
CA GLY A 68 -11.92 0.17 12.69
C GLY A 68 -11.64 -0.77 13.86
N TYR A 69 -12.65 -1.40 14.46
CA TYR A 69 -12.44 -2.44 15.47
C TYR A 69 -12.17 -3.78 14.80
N ARG A 70 -11.13 -4.48 15.25
CA ARG A 70 -10.83 -5.83 14.76
C ARG A 70 -11.97 -6.77 15.13
N MET A 71 -12.56 -7.42 14.13
CA MET A 71 -13.61 -8.42 14.30
C MET A 71 -13.01 -9.65 14.99
N ARG A 72 -13.47 -9.96 16.20
CA ARG A 72 -13.12 -11.20 16.89
C ARG A 72 -14.11 -12.28 16.44
N ASN A 73 -13.61 -13.46 16.06
CA ASN A 73 -14.44 -14.65 15.84
C ASN A 73 -14.95 -15.22 17.17
N ASP A 74 -15.61 -14.41 17.99
CA ASP A 74 -16.20 -14.86 19.26
C ASP A 74 -17.58 -15.46 19.02
N THR A 75 -17.65 -16.59 18.29
CA THR A 75 -18.72 -17.62 18.24
C THR A 75 -18.38 -18.61 17.11
N LEU A 76 -18.25 -19.93 17.25
CA LEU A 76 -18.90 -20.93 18.10
C LEU A 76 -17.92 -22.08 18.42
N VAL A 77 -17.47 -22.22 19.67
CA VAL A 77 -17.16 -23.56 20.19
C VAL A 77 -18.43 -24.02 20.87
N SER A 78 -19.18 -24.89 20.18
CA SER A 78 -20.22 -25.71 20.80
C SER A 78 -19.58 -26.44 21.97
N LYS A 79 -20.03 -26.14 23.20
CA LYS A 79 -19.79 -27.02 24.33
C LYS A 79 -20.72 -28.21 24.18
N ASP A 80 -20.14 -29.36 23.88
CA ASP A 80 -20.73 -30.66 24.21
C ASP A 80 -20.76 -30.84 25.74
#